data_AF-A0A1I6IUV6-F1
#
_entry.id   AF-A0A1I6IUV6-F1
#
_cell.length_a   1.000
_cell.length_b   1.000
_cell.length_c   1.000
_cell.angle_alpha   90.00
_cell.angle_beta   90.00
_cell.angle_gamma   90.00
#
_symmetry.space_group_name_H-M   'P 1'
#
loop_
_entity.id
_entity.type
_entity.pdbx_description
1 polymer ?
#
loop_
_entity_poly.entity_id
_entity_poly.type
_entity_poly.pdbx_seq_one_letter_code
_entity_poly.pdbx_strand_id
1 'polypeptide(L)'
;MKQFHYSLQSVLEYENGVLDKLKGEYAERMKLVNDKKNFIAQLQKKSSDLLDEFDAVKHEGASIERFLLYSSMIGRIEEQIRKEQERLARLEDFAAKKKEEVVAANIDVSKFEKLKEKRREEYHIQVQKDQENFIDEFVSYQSKTRDNAS
;
A
#
# COMPACT_ATOMS: atom_id res chain seq x y z
N MET A 1 12.01 -10.43 37.71
CA MET A 1 10.71 -10.21 37.04
C MET A 1 10.71 -10.89 35.68
N LYS A 2 9.61 -11.53 35.30
CA LYS A 2 9.49 -12.14 33.96
C LYS A 2 9.35 -11.05 32.91
N GLN A 3 10.05 -11.16 31.78
CA GLN A 3 9.93 -10.20 30.68
C GLN A 3 8.51 -10.22 30.07
N PHE A 4 8.09 -9.10 29.48
CA PHE A 4 6.81 -9.00 28.78
C PHE A 4 6.74 -10.01 27.63
N HIS A 5 5.65 -10.77 27.59
CA HIS A 5 5.35 -11.71 26.52
C HIS A 5 3.96 -11.43 25.95
N TYR A 6 3.88 -11.21 24.64
CA TYR A 6 2.62 -11.03 23.94
C TYR A 6 2.15 -12.36 23.35
N SER A 7 1.04 -12.90 23.86
CA SER A 7 0.54 -14.23 23.49
C SER A 7 0.13 -14.38 22.02
N LEU A 8 -0.19 -13.28 21.34
CA LEU A 8 -0.59 -13.28 19.92
C LEU A 8 0.54 -12.79 19.00
N GLN A 9 1.80 -12.87 19.44
CA GLN A 9 2.94 -12.41 18.65
C GLN A 9 3.05 -13.14 17.30
N SER A 10 2.83 -14.46 17.28
CA SER A 10 2.84 -15.25 16.04
C SER A 10 1.72 -14.87 15.07
N VAL A 11 0.54 -14.51 15.59
CA VAL A 11 -0.58 -14.02 14.79
C VAL A 11 -0.24 -12.67 14.18
N LEU A 12 0.30 -11.74 14.97
CA LEU A 12 0.75 -10.44 14.46
C LEU A 12 1.82 -10.59 13.36
N GLU A 13 2.77 -11.51 13.51
CA GLU A 13 3.78 -11.80 12.48
C GLU A 13 3.14 -12.37 11.21
N TYR A 14 2.18 -13.28 11.34
CA TYR A 14 1.42 -13.81 10.22
C TYR A 14 0.67 -12.70 9.46
N GLU A 15 -0.07 -11.85 10.17
CA GLU A 15 -0.82 -10.73 9.56
C GLU A 15 0.11 -9.75 8.83
N ASN A 16 1.29 -9.46 9.38
CA ASN A 16 2.30 -8.67 8.69
C ASN A 16 2.78 -9.35 7.40
N GLY A 17 3.01 -10.66 7.42
CA GLY A 17 3.37 -11.41 6.22
C GLY A 17 2.28 -11.38 5.14
N VAL A 18 1.01 -11.45 5.54
CA VAL A 18 -0.12 -11.29 4.61
C VAL A 18 -0.15 -9.87 4.03
N LEU A 19 0.01 -8.84 4.87
CA LEU A 19 0.05 -7.44 4.42
C LEU A 19 1.17 -7.20 3.41
N ASP A 20 2.38 -7.70 3.68
CA ASP A 20 3.52 -7.53 2.79
C ASP A 20 3.33 -8.22 1.44
N LYS A 21 2.76 -9.44 1.45
CA LYS A 21 2.37 -10.13 0.22
C LYS A 21 1.38 -9.30 -0.59
N LEU A 22 0.33 -8.78 0.04
CA LEU A 22 -0.69 -7.96 -0.64
C LEU A 22 -0.12 -6.67 -1.20
N LYS A 23 0.80 -6.01 -0.49
CA LYS A 23 1.53 -4.82 -0.98
C LYS A 23 2.36 -5.16 -2.22
N GLY A 24 3.04 -6.31 -2.23
CA GLY A 24 3.78 -6.80 -3.39
C GLY A 24 2.87 -6.99 -4.62
N GLU A 25 1.76 -7.71 -4.44
CA GLU A 25 0.78 -7.92 -5.52
C GLU A 25 0.15 -6.61 -6.02
N TYR A 26 -0.11 -5.65 -5.13
CA TYR A 26 -0.57 -4.31 -5.52
C TYR A 26 0.49 -3.57 -6.34
N ALA A 27 1.76 -3.62 -5.94
CA ALA A 27 2.86 -2.99 -6.66
C ALA A 27 3.01 -3.55 -8.08
N GLU A 28 2.87 -4.87 -8.25
CA GLU A 28 2.88 -5.52 -9.57
C GLU A 28 1.73 -5.03 -10.45
N ARG A 29 0.51 -4.93 -9.91
CA ARG A 29 -0.64 -4.38 -10.66
C ARG A 29 -0.44 -2.92 -11.04
N MET A 30 0.12 -2.11 -10.15
CA MET A 30 0.44 -0.71 -10.43
C MET A 30 1.51 -0.56 -11.50
N LYS A 31 2.50 -1.48 -11.56
CA LYS A 31 3.47 -1.51 -12.65
C LYS A 31 2.77 -1.72 -14.00
N LEU A 32 1.84 -2.66 -14.10
CA LEU A 32 1.06 -2.90 -15.32
C LEU A 32 0.24 -1.68 -15.74
N VAL A 33 -0.38 -0.98 -14.78
CA VAL A 33 -1.09 0.29 -15.02
C VAL A 33 -0.14 1.35 -15.59
N ASN A 34 1.02 1.53 -14.99
CA ASN A 34 2.00 2.52 -15.44
C ASN A 34 2.56 2.18 -16.83
N ASP A 35 2.91 0.92 -17.07
CA ASP A 35 3.40 0.47 -18.38
C ASP A 35 2.34 0.73 -19.47
N LYS A 36 1.06 0.49 -19.16
CA LYS A 36 -0.04 0.79 -20.07
C LYS A 36 -0.22 2.29 -20.31
N LYS A 37 -0.14 3.12 -19.27
CA LYS A 37 -0.17 4.60 -19.41
C LYS A 37 0.95 5.11 -20.31
N ASN A 38 2.17 4.61 -20.11
CA ASN A 38 3.33 4.96 -20.92
C ASN A 38 3.12 4.56 -22.40
N PHE A 39 2.57 3.36 -22.64
CA PHE A 39 2.26 2.92 -23.99
C PHE A 39 1.21 3.81 -24.68
N ILE A 40 0.15 4.19 -23.97
CA ILE A 40 -0.87 5.12 -24.49
C ILE A 40 -0.25 6.48 -24.80
N ALA A 41 0.61 7.00 -23.92
CA ALA A 41 1.29 8.27 -24.13
C ALA A 41 2.19 8.24 -25.39
N GLN A 42 2.87 7.12 -25.65
CA GLN A 42 3.64 6.93 -26.89
C GLN A 42 2.76 6.93 -28.14
N LEU A 43 1.58 6.28 -28.09
CA LEU A 43 0.62 6.31 -29.20
C LEU A 43 0.07 7.71 -29.44
N GLN A 44 -0.27 8.44 -28.37
CA GLN A 44 -0.74 9.82 -28.43
C GLN A 44 0.32 10.73 -29.06
N LYS A 45 1.59 10.59 -28.65
CA LYS A 45 2.70 11.31 -29.26
C LYS A 45 2.79 11.01 -30.76
N LYS A 46 2.77 9.73 -31.15
CA LYS A 46 2.80 9.34 -32.56
C LYS A 46 1.64 9.92 -33.36
N SER A 47 0.45 9.99 -32.76
CA SER A 47 -0.72 10.60 -33.39
C SER A 47 -0.53 12.10 -33.60
N SER A 48 0.04 12.80 -32.61
CA SER A 48 0.39 14.23 -32.71
C SER A 48 1.42 14.48 -33.80
N ASP A 49 2.51 13.71 -33.81
CA ASP A 49 3.58 13.84 -34.82
C ASP A 49 3.01 13.65 -36.24
N LEU A 50 2.10 12.69 -36.44
CA LEU A 50 1.42 12.48 -37.72
C LEU A 50 0.46 13.60 -38.11
N LEU A 51 -0.20 14.23 -37.13
CA LEU A 51 -1.05 15.40 -37.39
C LEU A 51 -0.22 16.60 -37.83
N ASP A 52 0.92 16.85 -37.19
CA ASP A 52 1.84 17.92 -37.55
C ASP A 52 2.39 17.71 -38.98
N GLU A 53 2.81 16.48 -39.31
CA GLU A 53 3.20 16.11 -40.68
C GLU A 53 2.06 16.33 -41.68
N PHE A 54 0.84 15.94 -41.30
CA PHE A 54 -0.33 16.07 -42.16
C PHE A 54 -0.68 17.54 -42.45
N ASP A 55 -0.52 18.42 -41.46
CA ASP A 55 -0.75 19.85 -41.63
C ASP A 55 0.30 20.49 -42.55
N ALA A 56 1.57 20.08 -42.47
CA ALA A 56 2.59 20.49 -43.45
C ALA A 56 2.22 20.06 -44.88
N VAL A 57 1.76 18.82 -45.05
CA VAL A 57 1.30 18.29 -46.35
C VAL A 57 0.09 19.06 -46.90
N LYS A 58 -0.83 19.52 -46.05
CA LYS A 58 -1.95 20.39 -46.48
C LYS A 58 -1.44 21.72 -47.04
N HIS A 59 -0.44 22.32 -46.39
CA HIS A 59 0.11 23.61 -46.81
C HIS A 59 0.85 23.53 -48.15
N GLU A 60 1.61 22.46 -48.39
CA GLU A 60 2.36 22.25 -49.64
C GLU A 60 1.46 21.81 -50.80
N GLY A 61 0.29 21.25 -50.49
CA GLY A 61 -0.58 20.59 -51.45
C GLY A 61 -0.09 19.18 -51.78
N ALA A 62 -1.02 18.23 -51.88
CA ALA A 62 -0.70 16.84 -52.15
C ALA A 62 -1.79 16.14 -52.95
N SER A 63 -1.52 14.91 -53.40
CA SER A 63 -2.52 14.09 -54.06
C SER A 63 -3.58 13.60 -53.07
N ILE A 64 -4.77 13.30 -53.58
CA ILE A 64 -5.90 12.79 -52.77
C ILE A 64 -5.51 11.48 -52.07
N GLU A 65 -4.72 10.62 -52.72
CA GLU A 65 -4.23 9.38 -52.15
C GLU A 65 -3.38 9.63 -50.89
N ARG A 66 -2.53 10.67 -50.91
CA ARG A 66 -1.71 11.05 -49.75
C ARG A 66 -2.58 11.55 -48.60
N PHE A 67 -3.63 12.33 -48.88
CA PHE A 67 -4.59 12.75 -47.86
C PHE A 67 -5.32 11.56 -47.21
N LEU A 68 -5.79 10.62 -48.03
CA LEU A 68 -6.49 9.42 -47.55
C LEU A 68 -5.57 8.52 -46.72
N LEU A 69 -4.28 8.42 -47.08
CA LEU A 69 -3.29 7.65 -46.32
C LEU A 69 -3.13 8.21 -44.90
N TYR A 70 -2.88 9.51 -44.75
CA TYR A 70 -2.72 10.14 -43.44
C TYR A 70 -4.00 10.01 -42.59
N SER A 71 -5.17 10.26 -43.18
CA SER A 71 -6.46 10.08 -42.50
C SER A 71 -6.64 8.65 -41.98
N SER A 72 -6.29 7.65 -42.80
CA SER A 72 -6.36 6.24 -42.37
C SER A 72 -5.36 5.90 -41.26
N MET A 73 -4.13 6.42 -41.34
CA MET A 73 -3.10 6.18 -40.33
C MET A 73 -3.48 6.80 -38.97
N ILE A 74 -3.92 8.06 -38.98
CA ILE A 74 -4.39 8.77 -37.78
C ILE A 74 -5.58 8.03 -37.16
N GLY A 75 -6.61 7.73 -37.95
CA GLY A 75 -7.80 7.03 -37.45
C GLY A 75 -7.50 5.65 -36.86
N ARG A 76 -6.52 4.91 -37.40
CA ARG A 76 -6.08 3.64 -36.81
C ARG A 76 -5.41 3.82 -35.45
N ILE A 77 -4.58 4.85 -35.29
CA ILE A 77 -3.90 5.13 -34.01
C ILE A 77 -4.91 5.61 -32.97
N GLU A 78 -5.86 6.47 -33.34
CA GLU A 78 -6.93 6.91 -32.45
C GLU A 78 -7.80 5.75 -31.96
N GLU A 79 -8.16 4.82 -32.84
CA GLU A 79 -8.90 3.62 -32.47
C GLU A 79 -8.07 2.71 -31.55
N GLN A 80 -6.76 2.60 -31.80
CA GLN A 80 -5.86 1.86 -30.92
C GLN A 80 -5.78 2.51 -29.53
N ILE A 81 -5.63 3.83 -29.46
CA ILE A 81 -5.61 4.59 -28.19
C ILE A 81 -6.90 4.31 -27.40
N ARG A 82 -8.06 4.39 -28.05
CA ARG A 82 -9.36 4.13 -27.41
C ARG A 82 -9.43 2.73 -26.79
N LYS A 83 -9.05 1.70 -27.54
CA LYS A 83 -9.01 0.30 -27.03
C LYS A 83 -8.03 0.14 -25.87
N GLU A 84 -6.89 0.81 -25.94
CA GLU A 84 -5.90 0.75 -24.86
C GLU A 84 -6.35 1.51 -23.61
N GLN A 85 -7.09 2.61 -23.74
CA GLN A 85 -7.72 3.30 -22.62
C GLN A 85 -8.77 2.43 -21.92
N GLU A 86 -9.59 1.69 -22.67
CA GLU A 86 -10.53 0.72 -22.08
C GLU A 86 -9.80 -0.41 -21.33
N ARG A 87 -8.66 -0.87 -21.86
CA ARG A 87 -7.80 -1.87 -21.18
C ARG A 87 -7.18 -1.29 -19.92
N LEU A 88 -6.72 -0.03 -19.98
CA LEU A 88 -6.19 0.69 -18.82
C LEU A 88 -7.22 0.78 -17.70
N ALA A 89 -8.46 1.17 -18.02
CA ALA A 89 -9.53 1.27 -17.02
C ALA A 89 -9.76 -0.05 -16.27
N ARG A 90 -9.68 -1.20 -16.97
CA ARG A 90 -9.75 -2.52 -16.32
C ARG A 90 -8.55 -2.80 -15.41
N LEU A 91 -7.34 -2.44 -15.84
CA LEU A 91 -6.14 -2.59 -15.00
C LEU A 91 -6.22 -1.72 -13.73
N GLU A 92 -6.73 -0.49 -13.87
CA GLU A 92 -6.95 0.42 -12.75
C GLU A 92 -7.99 -0.10 -11.77
N ASP A 93 -9.10 -0.68 -12.25
CA ASP A 93 -10.10 -1.34 -11.39
C ASP A 93 -9.49 -2.52 -10.61
N PHE A 94 -8.70 -3.37 -11.27
CA PHE A 94 -8.02 -4.48 -10.59
C PHE A 94 -6.97 -4.00 -9.56
N ALA A 95 -6.26 -2.91 -9.85
CA ALA A 95 -5.34 -2.30 -8.90
C ALA A 95 -6.08 -1.69 -7.71
N ALA A 96 -7.22 -1.02 -7.95
CA ALA A 96 -8.05 -0.43 -6.91
C ALA A 96 -8.61 -1.48 -5.96
N LYS A 97 -9.17 -2.58 -6.48
CA LYS A 97 -9.61 -3.73 -5.66
C LYS A 97 -8.47 -4.30 -4.81
N LYS A 98 -7.27 -4.37 -5.37
CA LYS A 98 -6.11 -4.84 -4.59
C LYS A 98 -5.71 -3.88 -3.48
N LYS A 99 -5.80 -2.59 -3.74
CA LYS A 99 -5.55 -1.55 -2.75
C LYS A 99 -6.51 -1.68 -1.57
N GLU A 100 -7.78 -1.99 -1.82
CA GLU A 100 -8.76 -2.25 -0.75
C GLU A 100 -8.34 -3.43 0.13
N GLU A 101 -7.87 -4.53 -0.47
CA GLU A 101 -7.32 -5.68 0.28
C GLU A 101 -6.11 -5.28 1.14
N VAL A 102 -5.18 -4.49 0.61
CA VAL A 102 -4.03 -3.97 1.36
C VAL A 102 -4.47 -3.12 2.54
N VAL A 103 -5.47 -2.24 2.34
CA VAL A 103 -6.01 -1.39 3.41
C VAL A 103 -6.67 -2.24 4.49
N ALA A 104 -7.46 -3.25 4.12
CA ALA A 104 -8.09 -4.15 5.06
C ALA A 104 -7.05 -4.90 5.91
N ALA A 105 -6.03 -5.51 5.28
CA ALA A 105 -4.96 -6.20 5.99
C ALA A 105 -4.16 -5.25 6.90
N ASN A 106 -3.94 -4.00 6.47
CA ASN A 106 -3.25 -2.99 7.29
C ASN A 106 -4.07 -2.61 8.54
N ILE A 107 -5.40 -2.55 8.41
CA ILE A 107 -6.31 -2.35 9.54
C ILE A 107 -6.18 -3.51 10.53
N ASP A 108 -6.13 -4.75 10.04
CA ASP A 108 -6.02 -5.93 10.91
C ASP A 108 -4.69 -5.98 11.65
N VAL A 109 -3.56 -5.75 10.96
CA VAL A 109 -2.24 -5.57 11.61
C VAL A 109 -2.30 -4.49 12.69
N SER A 110 -2.88 -3.32 12.36
CA SER A 110 -3.01 -2.20 13.30
C SER A 110 -3.83 -2.56 14.55
N LYS A 111 -4.84 -3.42 14.43
CA LYS A 111 -5.63 -3.91 15.59
C LYS A 111 -4.74 -4.73 16.53
N PHE A 112 -3.92 -5.64 16.00
CA PHE A 112 -3.03 -6.47 16.81
C PHE A 112 -1.91 -5.66 17.44
N GLU A 113 -1.35 -4.69 16.74
CA GLU A 113 -0.35 -3.77 17.32
C GLU A 113 -0.92 -2.97 18.50
N LYS A 114 -2.12 -2.39 18.35
CA LYS A 114 -2.80 -1.68 19.45
C LYS A 114 -3.12 -2.60 20.61
N LEU A 115 -3.51 -3.84 20.33
CA LEU A 115 -3.75 -4.83 21.39
C LEU A 115 -2.45 -5.16 22.13
N LYS A 116 -1.34 -5.33 21.42
CA LYS A 116 -0.01 -5.58 22.00
C LYS A 116 0.45 -4.42 22.88
N GLU A 117 0.21 -3.18 22.45
CA GLU A 117 0.49 -1.97 23.22
C GLU A 117 -0.29 -1.97 24.55
N LYS A 118 -1.62 -2.17 24.50
CA LYS A 118 -2.44 -2.27 25.72
C LYS A 118 -1.98 -3.36 26.68
N ARG A 119 -1.64 -4.55 26.17
CA ARG A 119 -1.10 -5.64 27.01
C ARG A 119 0.24 -5.26 27.65
N ARG A 120 1.06 -4.48 26.96
CA ARG A 120 2.33 -4.00 27.50
C ARG A 120 2.09 -2.98 28.63
N GLU A 121 1.14 -2.07 28.46
CA GLU A 121 0.74 -1.13 29.51
C GLU A 121 0.23 -1.87 30.77
N GLU A 122 -0.68 -2.84 30.60
CA GLU A 122 -1.18 -3.68 31.70
C GLU A 122 -0.03 -4.38 32.43
N TYR A 123 0.93 -4.94 31.70
CA TYR A 123 2.12 -5.56 32.27
C TYR A 123 2.97 -4.57 33.08
N HIS A 124 3.18 -3.35 32.57
CA HIS A 124 3.93 -2.32 33.30
C HIS A 124 3.23 -1.92 34.60
N ILE A 125 1.90 -1.76 34.58
CA ILE A 125 1.10 -1.47 35.77
C ILE A 125 1.23 -2.59 36.80
N GLN A 126 1.14 -3.86 36.38
CA GLN A 126 1.28 -5.00 37.29
C GLN A 126 2.67 -5.06 37.91
N VAL A 127 3.71 -4.84 37.11
CA VAL A 127 5.10 -4.80 37.60
C VAL A 127 5.30 -3.71 38.65
N GLN A 128 4.73 -2.51 38.44
CA GLN A 128 4.79 -1.43 39.43
C GLN A 128 4.09 -1.81 40.73
N LYS A 129 2.88 -2.38 40.65
CA LYS A 129 2.14 -2.84 41.84
C LYS A 129 2.89 -3.93 42.61
N ASP A 130 3.51 -4.88 41.91
CA ASP A 130 4.31 -5.92 42.55
C ASP A 130 5.55 -5.34 43.25
N GLN A 131 6.14 -4.25 42.73
CA GLN A 131 7.24 -3.54 43.40
C GLN A 131 6.78 -2.80 44.64
N GLU A 132 5.65 -2.09 44.55
CA GLU A 132 5.06 -1.38 45.69
C GLU A 132 4.76 -2.36 46.83
N ASN A 133 4.07 -3.47 46.52
CA ASN A 133 3.77 -4.51 47.51
C ASN A 133 5.04 -5.09 48.15
N PHE A 134 6.09 -5.35 47.34
CA PHE A 134 7.36 -5.85 47.87
C PHE A 134 8.03 -4.86 48.83
N ILE A 135 8.00 -3.56 48.49
CA ILE A 135 8.53 -2.50 49.37
C ILE A 135 7.74 -2.42 50.66
N ASP A 136 6.41 -2.43 50.60
CA ASP A 136 5.53 -2.37 51.77
C ASP A 136 5.71 -3.56 52.70
N GLU A 137 5.82 -4.77 52.14
CA GLU A 137 6.15 -5.98 52.90
C GLU A 137 7.52 -5.84 53.57
N PHE A 138 8.54 -5.42 52.83
CA PHE A 138 9.89 -5.25 53.36
C PHE A 138 9.94 -4.25 54.53
N VAL A 139 9.29 -3.08 54.40
CA VAL A 139 9.19 -2.07 55.45
C VAL A 139 8.43 -2.62 56.67
N SER A 140 7.33 -3.35 56.45
CA SER A 140 6.53 -3.97 57.52
C SER A 140 7.29 -5.06 58.28
N TYR A 141 8.15 -5.82 57.61
CA TYR A 141 9.04 -6.78 58.27
C TYR A 141 10.11 -6.07 59.11
N GLN A 142 10.73 -4.99 58.57
CA GLN A 142 11.73 -4.23 59.32
C GLN A 142 11.17 -3.56 60.58
N SER A 143 9.98 -2.97 60.52
CA SER A 143 9.33 -2.37 61.69
C SER A 143 9.03 -3.41 62.78
N LYS A 144 8.42 -4.55 62.40
CA LYS A 144 8.16 -5.66 63.35
C LYS A 144 9.42 -6.21 64.01
N THR A 145 10.54 -6.29 63.29
CA THR A 145 11.81 -6.74 63.89
C THR A 145 12.43 -5.74 64.85
N ARG A 146 12.18 -4.43 64.66
CA ARG A 146 12.64 -3.38 65.59
C ARG A 146 11.81 -3.33 66.86
N ASP A 147 10.49 -3.50 66.75
CA ASP A 147 9.58 -3.48 67.91
C ASP A 147 9.75 -4.71 68.81
N ASN A 148 10.16 -5.87 68.26
CA ASN A 148 10.46 -7.07 69.05
C ASN A 148 11.86 -7.08 69.70
N ALA A 149 12.71 -6.10 69.39
CA ALA A 149 14.07 -5.99 69.91
C ALA A 149 14.23 -4.89 70.98
N SER A 150 13.13 -4.23 71.37
CA SER A 150 13.03 -3.27 72.48
C SER A 150 12.23 -3.88 73.63
#